data_AF-H1VIT2-F1
#
_entry.id   AF-H1VIT2-F1
#
_cell.length_a   1.000
_cell.length_b   1.000
_cell.length_c   1.000
_cell.angle_alpha   90.00
_cell.angle_beta   90.00
_cell.angle_gamma   90.00
#
_symmetry.space_group_name_H-M   'P 1'
#
loop_
_entity.id
_entity.type
_entity.pdbx_description
1 polymer ?
#
loop_
_entity_poly.entity_id
_entity_poly.type
_entity_poly.pdbx_seq_one_letter_code
_entity_poly.pdbx_strand_id
1 'polypeptide(L)'
;MKRKADSRIDDKRASKKKSKTTLTADVAKSRFRKGLFDKNVLDSYTRQYATSSPYKHSVINGLVNDRLLRSVRDEIRENVSFTPKETDIYKIHQSGDLANLDGLDDDALAKLPSLLSLRDAIYSETFRDYVSHITGCGPLSGRKTDMAINVYTPGCYLLCHDDVIGSRKVSYILYLTDPDTPGKPG
;
A
#
# COMPACT_ATOMS: atom_id res chain seq x y z
N MET A 1 -61.31 -3.16 16.65
CA MET A 1 -61.19 -4.61 16.38
C MET A 1 -59.76 -4.93 15.99
N LYS A 2 -59.37 -6.21 16.08
CA LYS A 2 -58.00 -6.74 16.19
C LYS A 2 -57.17 -6.66 14.89
N ARG A 3 -55.88 -6.37 15.09
CA ARG A 3 -54.64 -6.68 14.32
C ARG A 3 -54.74 -7.69 13.18
N LYS A 4 -54.02 -7.41 12.08
CA LYS A 4 -53.00 -8.30 11.47
C LYS A 4 -52.08 -7.47 10.56
N ALA A 5 -50.79 -7.42 10.91
CA ALA A 5 -49.71 -6.97 10.03
C ALA A 5 -48.97 -8.24 9.59
N ASP A 6 -48.95 -8.51 8.29
CA ASP A 6 -48.14 -9.57 7.71
C ASP A 6 -46.69 -9.11 7.64
N SER A 7 -45.83 -9.85 8.35
CA SER A 7 -44.38 -9.75 8.30
C SER A 7 -43.87 -10.26 6.96
N ARG A 8 -43.35 -9.37 6.11
CA ARG A 8 -42.44 -9.78 5.02
C ARG A 8 -41.02 -9.74 5.57
N ILE A 9 -40.44 -10.93 5.64
CA ILE A 9 -39.02 -11.17 5.88
C ILE A 9 -38.33 -10.86 4.55
N ASP A 10 -37.72 -9.68 4.42
CA ASP A 10 -36.83 -9.41 3.29
C ASP A 10 -35.46 -10.03 3.57
N ASP A 11 -35.12 -10.99 2.70
CA ASP A 11 -33.90 -11.75 2.65
C ASP A 11 -32.65 -10.87 2.70
N LYS A 12 -31.96 -10.89 3.84
CA LYS A 12 -30.54 -10.51 3.90
C LYS A 12 -29.75 -11.53 3.07
N ARG A 13 -29.56 -11.24 1.79
CA ARG A 13 -28.52 -11.88 0.98
C ARG A 13 -27.17 -11.50 1.58
N ALA A 14 -26.70 -12.34 2.50
CA ALA A 14 -25.37 -12.26 3.06
C ALA A 14 -24.38 -12.41 1.90
N SER A 15 -23.83 -11.29 1.43
CA SER A 15 -22.65 -11.30 0.58
C SER A 15 -21.57 -12.04 1.36
N LYS A 16 -21.24 -13.25 0.91
CA LYS A 16 -20.11 -14.03 1.42
C LYS A 16 -18.86 -13.17 1.20
N LYS A 17 -18.45 -12.41 2.22
CA LYS A 17 -17.10 -11.84 2.29
C LYS A 17 -16.15 -13.03 2.17
N LYS A 18 -15.51 -13.18 1.01
CA LYS A 18 -14.41 -14.13 0.83
C LYS A 18 -13.44 -13.89 1.98
N SER A 19 -13.22 -14.92 2.80
CA SER A 19 -12.15 -14.93 3.80
C SER A 19 -10.87 -14.53 3.06
N LYS A 20 -10.31 -13.34 3.36
CA LYS A 20 -9.00 -12.92 2.82
C LYS A 20 -8.01 -14.01 3.25
N THR A 21 -7.62 -14.85 2.30
CA THR A 21 -6.69 -15.96 2.53
C THR A 21 -5.40 -15.36 3.03
N THR A 22 -5.02 -15.67 4.28
CA THR A 22 -3.75 -15.22 4.84
C THR A 22 -2.62 -15.74 3.97
N LEU A 23 -1.89 -14.82 3.31
CA LEU A 23 -0.73 -15.16 2.50
C LEU A 23 0.30 -15.88 3.38
N THR A 24 0.79 -17.05 2.94
CA THR A 24 1.81 -17.77 3.71
C THR A 24 3.11 -16.97 3.77
N ALA A 25 3.91 -17.17 4.83
CA ALA A 25 5.15 -16.41 5.02
C ALA A 25 6.12 -16.59 3.84
N ASP A 26 6.25 -17.80 3.29
CA ASP A 26 7.16 -18.05 2.17
C ASP A 26 6.72 -17.35 0.88
N VAL A 27 5.41 -17.36 0.60
CA VAL A 27 4.85 -16.63 -0.54
C VAL A 27 5.05 -15.13 -0.35
N ALA A 28 4.78 -14.59 0.84
CA ALA A 28 5.02 -13.18 1.15
C ALA A 28 6.49 -12.80 0.94
N LYS A 29 7.43 -13.57 1.52
CA LYS A 29 8.88 -13.33 1.40
C LYS A 29 9.35 -13.33 -0.06
N SER A 30 8.79 -14.20 -0.90
CA SER A 30 9.16 -14.28 -2.32
C SER A 30 8.85 -13.01 -3.12
N ARG A 31 7.93 -12.16 -2.63
CA ARG A 31 7.55 -10.88 -3.26
C ARG A 31 8.54 -9.75 -2.98
N PHE A 32 9.42 -9.94 -2.00
CA PHE A 32 10.46 -8.96 -1.65
C PHE A 32 11.81 -9.36 -2.24
N ARG A 33 12.79 -8.45 -2.19
CA ARG A 33 14.16 -8.76 -2.58
C ARG A 33 14.73 -9.89 -1.72
N LYS A 34 15.47 -10.80 -2.36
CA LYS A 34 16.21 -11.86 -1.68
C LYS A 34 17.11 -11.29 -0.57
N GLY A 35 17.07 -11.91 0.60
CA GLY A 35 17.85 -11.51 1.77
C GLY A 35 17.30 -10.31 2.55
N LEU A 36 16.17 -9.71 2.16
CA LEU A 36 15.56 -8.61 2.91
C LEU A 36 15.31 -8.98 4.39
N PHE A 37 14.87 -10.22 4.62
CA PHE A 37 14.51 -10.73 5.95
C PHE A 37 15.67 -11.38 6.69
N ASP A 38 16.89 -11.31 6.17
CA ASP A 38 18.06 -11.84 6.86
C ASP A 38 18.33 -11.01 8.11
N LYS A 39 18.72 -11.68 9.21
CA LYS A 39 18.93 -11.03 10.50
C LYS A 39 19.87 -9.83 10.42
N ASN A 40 20.97 -9.94 9.68
CA ASN A 40 21.95 -8.87 9.54
C ASN A 40 21.37 -7.63 8.84
N VAL A 41 20.47 -7.83 7.87
CA VAL A 41 19.78 -6.77 7.13
C VAL A 41 18.74 -6.10 8.02
N LEU A 42 17.94 -6.89 8.74
CA LEU A 42 17.00 -6.40 9.73
C LEU A 42 17.69 -5.54 10.80
N ASP A 43 18.76 -6.07 11.42
CA ASP A 43 19.53 -5.39 12.46
C ASP A 43 20.14 -4.07 11.94
N SER A 44 20.56 -4.04 10.66
CA SER A 44 21.06 -2.83 10.01
C SER A 44 19.97 -1.76 9.92
N TYR A 45 18.78 -2.10 9.43
CA TYR A 45 17.68 -1.14 9.33
C TYR A 45 17.17 -0.67 10.69
N THR A 46 17.15 -1.55 11.70
CA THR A 46 16.80 -1.17 13.08
C THR A 46 17.78 -0.14 13.62
N ARG A 47 19.09 -0.31 13.41
CA ARG A 47 20.11 0.69 13.81
C ARG A 47 19.99 2.00 13.03
N GLN A 48 19.78 1.93 11.72
CA GLN A 48 19.59 3.13 10.89
C GLN A 48 18.36 3.93 11.34
N TYR A 49 17.23 3.25 11.57
CA TYR A 49 16.04 3.89 12.10
C TYR A 49 16.30 4.52 13.47
N ALA A 50 16.92 3.79 14.40
CA ALA A 50 17.21 4.27 15.75
C ALA A 50 18.14 5.49 15.78
N THR A 51 19.04 5.63 14.80
CA THR A 51 20.01 6.75 14.72
C THR A 51 19.61 7.86 13.77
N SER A 52 18.52 7.69 13.01
CA SER A 52 18.04 8.67 12.05
C SER A 52 17.56 9.99 12.69
N SER A 53 17.71 11.07 11.91
CA SER A 53 17.40 12.47 12.23
C SER A 53 16.92 13.21 10.97
N PRO A 54 16.11 14.30 11.07
CA PRO A 54 15.68 14.99 12.28
C PRO A 54 14.52 14.28 13.02
N TYR A 55 13.88 13.31 12.39
CA TYR A 55 12.89 12.41 12.98
C TYR A 55 13.22 10.96 12.60
N LYS A 56 12.57 10.01 13.27
CA LYS A 56 12.81 8.58 13.03
C LYS A 56 12.25 8.14 11.68
N HIS A 57 13.13 7.66 10.80
CA HIS A 57 12.78 7.20 9.46
C HIS A 57 13.76 6.12 8.98
N SER A 58 13.38 5.41 7.91
CA SER A 58 14.24 4.38 7.29
C SER A 58 14.03 4.38 5.77
N VAL A 59 15.11 4.12 5.03
CA VAL A 59 15.09 4.03 3.56
C VAL A 59 15.53 2.63 3.15
N ILE A 60 14.61 1.84 2.61
CA ILE A 60 14.88 0.47 2.15
C ILE A 60 15.04 0.48 0.63
N ASN A 61 16.28 0.56 0.18
CA ASN A 61 16.60 0.41 -1.25
C ASN A 61 16.33 -1.02 -1.70
N GLY A 62 15.75 -1.20 -2.89
CA GLY A 62 15.46 -2.52 -3.47
C GLY A 62 14.55 -3.37 -2.57
N LEU A 63 13.42 -2.80 -2.13
CA LEU A 63 12.48 -3.45 -1.22
C LEU A 63 11.81 -4.67 -1.84
N VAL A 64 11.18 -4.48 -3.01
CA VAL A 64 10.33 -5.46 -3.68
C VAL A 64 11.17 -6.28 -4.68
N ASN A 65 10.73 -7.50 -5.00
CA ASN A 65 11.27 -8.26 -6.12
C ASN A 65 11.18 -7.42 -7.42
N ASP A 66 12.31 -7.24 -8.11
CA ASP A 66 12.40 -6.33 -9.26
C ASP A 66 11.40 -6.66 -10.37
N ARG A 67 11.26 -7.95 -10.73
CA ARG A 67 10.32 -8.40 -11.75
C ARG A 67 8.88 -8.07 -11.37
N LEU A 68 8.52 -8.28 -10.10
CA LEU A 68 7.18 -7.92 -9.61
C LEU A 68 6.95 -6.41 -9.72
N LEU A 69 7.90 -5.60 -9.25
CA LEU A 69 7.73 -4.14 -9.22
C LEU A 69 7.67 -3.53 -10.63
N ARG A 70 8.41 -4.08 -11.60
CA ARG A 70 8.30 -3.72 -13.02
C ARG A 70 6.91 -4.06 -13.56
N SER A 71 6.39 -5.26 -13.32
CA SER A 71 5.03 -5.63 -13.73
C SER A 71 3.96 -4.74 -13.08
N VAL A 72 4.11 -4.36 -11.81
CA VAL A 72 3.22 -3.39 -11.16
C VAL A 72 3.24 -2.04 -11.87
N ARG A 73 4.43 -1.54 -12.23
CA ARG A 73 4.57 -0.27 -12.96
C ARG A 73 3.87 -0.34 -14.32
N ASP A 74 4.05 -1.42 -15.06
CA ASP A 74 3.43 -1.60 -16.38
C ASP A 74 1.90 -1.67 -16.27
N GLU A 75 1.38 -2.46 -15.31
CA GLU A 75 -0.06 -2.53 -15.01
C GLU A 75 -0.66 -1.15 -14.70
N ILE A 76 0.01 -0.36 -13.85
CA ILE A 76 -0.43 1.00 -13.50
C ILE A 76 -0.46 1.89 -14.75
N ARG A 77 0.60 1.87 -15.57
CA ARG A 77 0.69 2.72 -16.77
C ARG A 77 -0.37 2.40 -17.81
N GLU A 78 -0.72 1.12 -17.95
CA GLU A 78 -1.65 0.65 -18.97
C GLU A 78 -3.11 0.72 -18.53
N ASN A 79 -3.40 0.54 -17.23
CA ASN A 79 -4.76 0.28 -16.77
C ASN A 79 -5.29 1.29 -15.75
N VAL A 80 -4.46 2.22 -15.25
CA VAL A 80 -4.88 3.21 -14.24
C VAL A 80 -4.97 4.60 -14.85
N SER A 81 -6.14 5.21 -14.71
CA SER A 81 -6.36 6.62 -15.07
C SER A 81 -6.07 7.54 -13.90
N PHE A 82 -5.46 8.68 -14.19
CA PHE A 82 -5.12 9.69 -13.19
C PHE A 82 -5.77 11.03 -13.53
N THR A 83 -6.42 11.63 -12.54
CA THR A 83 -7.08 12.92 -12.67
C THR A 83 -6.30 13.97 -11.90
N PRO A 84 -6.06 15.16 -12.49
CA PRO A 84 -5.43 16.25 -11.77
C PRO A 84 -6.30 16.70 -10.60
N LYS A 85 -5.68 16.91 -9.44
CA LYS A 85 -6.31 17.43 -8.24
C LYS A 85 -5.42 18.49 -7.62
N GLU A 86 -6.01 19.64 -7.34
CA GLU A 86 -5.31 20.81 -6.82
C GLU A 86 -6.09 21.37 -5.64
N THR A 87 -5.38 21.63 -4.55
CA THR A 87 -5.86 22.34 -3.38
C THR A 87 -4.77 23.34 -2.92
N ASP A 88 -5.06 24.05 -1.85
CA ASP A 88 -4.07 24.87 -1.12
C ASP A 88 -2.78 24.12 -0.74
N ILE A 89 -2.87 22.85 -0.33
CA ILE A 89 -1.74 22.07 0.20
C ILE A 89 -1.05 21.16 -0.83
N TYR A 90 -1.69 20.82 -1.96
CA TYR A 90 -1.08 20.00 -3.00
C TYR A 90 -1.61 20.24 -4.40
N LYS A 91 -0.79 19.85 -5.38
CA LYS A 91 -1.15 19.67 -6.79
C LYS A 91 -0.58 18.35 -7.26
N ILE A 92 -1.42 17.38 -7.59
CA ILE A 92 -1.01 16.02 -7.98
C ILE A 92 -1.94 15.41 -9.02
N HIS A 93 -1.49 14.35 -9.69
CA HIS A 93 -2.37 13.46 -10.45
C HIS A 93 -2.70 12.24 -9.57
N GLN A 94 -3.94 12.16 -9.09
CA GLN A 94 -4.38 11.10 -8.19
C GLN A 94 -5.17 10.05 -8.96
N SER A 95 -4.95 8.77 -8.65
CA SER A 95 -5.78 7.69 -9.17
C SER A 95 -7.18 7.79 -8.57
N GLY A 96 -8.18 8.20 -9.36
CA GLY A 96 -9.56 8.39 -8.90
C GLY A 96 -10.23 7.10 -8.43
N ASP A 97 -9.85 5.97 -9.04
CA ASP A 97 -10.52 4.67 -8.86
C ASP A 97 -9.89 3.82 -7.74
N LEU A 98 -8.70 4.19 -7.26
CA LEU A 98 -7.84 3.35 -6.42
C LEU A 98 -7.69 3.84 -4.97
N ALA A 99 -8.54 4.76 -4.51
CA ALA A 99 -8.52 5.26 -3.13
C ALA A 99 -8.59 4.13 -2.09
N ASN A 100 -9.11 2.97 -2.49
CA ASN A 100 -8.73 1.66 -1.96
C ASN A 100 -8.89 0.64 -3.10
N LEU A 101 -7.89 -0.20 -3.37
CA LEU A 101 -7.98 -1.32 -4.33
C LEU A 101 -9.25 -2.17 -4.12
N ASP A 102 -9.74 -2.25 -2.89
CA ASP A 102 -10.97 -2.98 -2.53
C ASP A 102 -12.27 -2.33 -3.07
N GLY A 103 -12.20 -1.15 -3.71
CA GLY A 103 -13.33 -0.42 -4.31
C GLY A 103 -13.44 -0.52 -5.83
N LEU A 104 -12.48 -1.18 -6.49
CA LEU A 104 -12.53 -1.45 -7.94
C LEU A 104 -13.49 -2.62 -8.23
N ASP A 105 -14.08 -2.61 -9.43
CA ASP A 105 -14.84 -3.77 -9.93
C ASP A 105 -13.91 -4.95 -10.28
N ASP A 106 -14.50 -6.13 -10.40
CA ASP A 106 -13.75 -7.37 -10.65
C ASP A 106 -12.97 -7.33 -11.99
N ASP A 107 -13.49 -6.62 -13.00
CA ASP A 107 -12.87 -6.49 -14.31
C ASP A 107 -11.64 -5.58 -14.28
N ALA A 108 -11.69 -4.47 -13.53
CA ALA A 108 -10.54 -3.60 -13.28
C ALA A 108 -9.48 -4.30 -12.42
N LEU A 109 -9.91 -5.06 -11.40
CA LEU A 109 -9.00 -5.85 -10.56
C LEU A 109 -8.29 -6.95 -11.34
N ALA A 110 -8.97 -7.58 -12.30
CA ALA A 110 -8.38 -8.61 -13.16
C ALA A 110 -7.22 -8.07 -14.02
N LYS A 111 -7.18 -6.76 -14.29
CA LYS A 111 -6.09 -6.09 -15.01
C LYS A 111 -4.91 -5.69 -14.13
N LEU A 112 -5.04 -5.83 -12.81
CA LEU A 112 -4.05 -5.37 -11.82
C LEU A 112 -3.51 -6.48 -10.90
N PRO A 113 -3.22 -7.72 -11.40
CA PRO A 113 -2.86 -8.84 -10.54
C PRO A 113 -1.52 -8.64 -9.81
N SER A 114 -0.53 -7.98 -10.42
CA SER A 114 0.76 -7.70 -9.78
C SER A 114 0.60 -6.64 -8.69
N LEU A 115 -0.21 -5.60 -8.93
CA LEU A 115 -0.51 -4.58 -7.93
C LEU A 115 -1.24 -5.19 -6.71
N LEU A 116 -2.17 -6.12 -6.92
CA LEU A 116 -2.79 -6.88 -5.84
C LEU A 116 -1.78 -7.74 -5.08
N SER A 117 -0.88 -8.42 -5.80
CA SER A 117 0.20 -9.19 -5.18
C SER A 117 1.14 -8.30 -4.35
N LEU A 118 1.40 -7.07 -4.78
CA LEU A 118 2.20 -6.11 -4.03
C LEU A 118 1.48 -5.65 -2.76
N ARG A 119 0.19 -5.26 -2.86
CA ARG A 119 -0.63 -4.90 -1.70
C ARG A 119 -0.61 -6.03 -0.67
N ASP A 120 -0.90 -7.25 -1.10
CA ASP A 120 -1.01 -8.40 -0.20
C ASP A 120 0.34 -8.72 0.46
N ALA A 121 1.47 -8.50 -0.23
CA ALA A 121 2.80 -8.61 0.36
C ALA A 121 3.08 -7.52 1.40
N ILE A 122 2.78 -6.25 1.10
CA ILE A 122 2.99 -5.10 2.01
C ILE A 122 2.13 -5.23 3.28
N TYR A 123 0.90 -5.74 3.18
CA TYR A 123 0.03 -5.95 4.35
C TYR A 123 0.13 -7.35 4.97
N SER A 124 0.99 -8.22 4.44
CA SER A 124 1.25 -9.55 5.01
C SER A 124 1.75 -9.43 6.46
N GLU A 125 1.48 -10.46 7.26
CA GLU A 125 2.03 -10.56 8.61
C GLU A 125 3.55 -10.47 8.62
N THR A 126 4.20 -11.16 7.69
CA THR A 126 5.65 -11.15 7.55
C THR A 126 6.23 -9.75 7.39
N PHE A 127 5.64 -8.91 6.53
CA PHE A 127 6.16 -7.55 6.33
C PHE A 127 5.75 -6.59 7.45
N ARG A 128 4.54 -6.74 7.99
CA ARG A 128 4.09 -5.94 9.15
C ARG A 128 4.96 -6.17 10.37
N ASP A 129 5.33 -7.42 10.66
CA ASP A 129 6.22 -7.75 11.77
C ASP A 129 7.64 -7.20 11.54
N TYR A 130 8.12 -7.26 10.30
CA TYR A 130 9.39 -6.68 9.90
C TYR A 130 9.44 -5.15 10.15
N VAL A 131 8.41 -4.42 9.71
CA VAL A 131 8.30 -2.96 9.95
C VAL A 131 8.12 -2.66 11.44
N SER A 132 7.27 -3.42 12.15
CA SER A 132 7.08 -3.26 13.59
C SER A 132 8.37 -3.48 14.37
N HIS A 133 9.22 -4.42 13.94
CA HIS A 133 10.52 -4.67 14.57
C HIS A 133 11.49 -3.51 14.36
N ILE A 134 11.62 -3.00 13.12
CA ILE A 134 12.52 -1.89 12.80
C ILE A 134 12.11 -0.62 13.56
N THR A 135 10.81 -0.33 13.58
CA THR A 135 10.30 0.95 14.06
C THR A 135 9.99 0.97 15.55
N GLY A 136 9.80 -0.20 16.18
CA GLY A 136 9.32 -0.31 17.55
C GLY A 136 7.88 0.16 17.74
N CYS A 137 7.10 0.36 16.66
CA CYS A 137 5.75 0.91 16.78
C CYS A 137 4.75 -0.07 17.43
N GLY A 138 5.09 -1.35 17.55
CA GLY A 138 4.15 -2.40 17.95
C GLY A 138 3.20 -2.80 16.81
N PRO A 139 2.17 -3.62 17.09
CA PRO A 139 1.39 -4.29 16.04
C PRO A 139 0.76 -3.35 15.01
N LEU A 140 0.72 -3.81 13.76
CA LEU A 140 0.14 -3.13 12.59
C LEU A 140 -1.04 -3.93 12.04
N SER A 141 -2.09 -3.23 11.57
CA SER A 141 -3.28 -3.87 11.02
C SER A 141 -3.02 -4.50 9.65
N GLY A 142 -3.32 -5.79 9.49
CA GLY A 142 -3.35 -6.44 8.18
C GLY A 142 -4.72 -6.36 7.48
N ARG A 143 -5.74 -5.83 8.16
CA ARG A 143 -7.13 -5.75 7.63
C ARG A 143 -7.44 -4.39 7.02
N LYS A 144 -6.94 -3.32 7.65
CA LYS A 144 -7.16 -1.94 7.22
C LYS A 144 -6.02 -1.56 6.28
N THR A 145 -6.19 -1.86 5.00
CA THR A 145 -5.31 -1.41 3.93
C THR A 145 -5.62 0.04 3.59
N ASP A 146 -4.60 0.85 3.36
CA ASP A 146 -4.70 2.28 3.03
C ASP A 146 -3.54 2.62 2.07
N MET A 147 -3.83 2.57 0.77
CA MET A 147 -2.88 2.80 -0.32
C MET A 147 -3.50 3.71 -1.35
N ALA A 148 -2.70 4.62 -1.88
CA ALA A 148 -3.05 5.43 -3.03
C ALA A 148 -1.85 5.49 -4.00
N ILE A 149 -2.15 5.66 -5.28
CA ILE A 149 -1.14 5.85 -6.32
C ILE A 149 -1.27 7.28 -6.82
N ASN A 150 -0.16 8.01 -6.82
CA ASN A 150 -0.10 9.40 -7.26
C ASN A 150 1.05 9.58 -8.23
N VAL A 151 0.84 10.42 -9.24
CA VAL A 151 1.86 10.84 -10.21
C VAL A 151 2.17 12.31 -10.00
N TYR A 152 3.45 12.62 -9.92
CA TYR A 152 3.96 13.99 -9.83
C TYR A 152 4.64 14.35 -11.15
N THR A 153 4.03 15.28 -11.88
CA THR A 153 4.56 15.88 -13.10
C THR A 153 5.14 17.27 -12.80
N PRO A 154 5.89 17.92 -13.72
CA PRO A 154 6.39 19.27 -13.48
C PRO A 154 5.30 20.23 -13.00
N GLY A 155 5.56 20.92 -11.89
CA GLY A 155 4.60 21.81 -11.23
C GLY A 155 3.73 21.16 -10.15
N CYS A 156 3.77 19.84 -9.99
CA CYS A 156 3.14 19.15 -8.86
C CYS A 156 3.91 19.40 -7.56
N TYR A 157 3.18 19.45 -6.44
CA TYR A 157 3.75 19.66 -5.11
C TYR A 157 2.87 19.06 -4.02
N LEU A 158 3.47 18.83 -2.86
CA LEU A 158 2.81 18.55 -1.59
C LEU A 158 3.55 19.35 -0.52
N LEU A 159 2.86 20.30 0.11
CA LEU A 159 3.44 21.17 1.11
C LEU A 159 3.65 20.42 2.45
N CYS A 160 4.33 21.09 3.38
CA CYS A 160 4.64 20.53 4.71
C CYS A 160 3.37 20.08 5.45
N HIS A 161 3.40 18.85 5.95
CA HIS A 161 2.35 18.22 6.76
C HIS A 161 2.99 17.12 7.64
N ASP A 162 2.25 16.61 8.63
CA ASP A 162 2.76 15.68 9.64
C ASP A 162 2.15 14.26 9.55
N ASP A 163 1.26 14.03 8.57
CA ASP A 163 0.55 12.77 8.35
C ASP A 163 -0.34 12.28 9.52
N VAL A 164 -0.62 13.14 10.51
CA VAL A 164 -1.42 12.80 11.70
C VAL A 164 -2.91 12.78 11.35
N ILE A 165 -3.40 11.62 10.92
CA ILE A 165 -4.81 11.41 10.58
C ILE A 165 -5.34 10.10 11.18
N GLY A 166 -6.36 10.22 12.05
CA GLY A 166 -7.15 9.09 12.55
C GLY A 166 -6.31 8.00 13.22
N SER A 167 -6.26 6.81 12.61
CA SER A 167 -5.58 5.62 13.15
C SER A 167 -4.26 5.30 12.44
N ARG A 168 -3.69 6.25 11.69
CA ARG A 168 -2.39 6.05 11.01
C ARG A 168 -1.29 5.86 12.05
N LYS A 169 -0.31 5.01 11.71
CA LYS A 169 0.75 4.61 12.64
C LYS A 169 2.14 4.58 12.00
N VAL A 170 2.20 4.21 10.72
CA VAL A 170 3.41 4.26 9.91
C VAL A 170 3.01 4.78 8.53
N SER A 171 3.67 5.84 8.08
CA SER A 171 3.61 6.33 6.70
C SER A 171 4.72 5.67 5.88
N TYR A 172 4.43 5.35 4.62
CA TYR A 172 5.42 4.86 3.69
C TYR A 172 5.14 5.38 2.28
N ILE A 173 6.21 5.53 1.50
CA ILE A 173 6.14 5.87 0.07
C ILE A 173 7.01 4.85 -0.66
N LEU A 174 6.41 4.16 -1.63
CA LEU A 174 7.14 3.28 -2.55
C LEU A 174 7.27 4.01 -3.89
N TYR A 175 8.49 4.35 -4.27
CA TYR A 175 8.77 5.05 -5.53
C TYR A 175 8.82 4.07 -6.71
N LEU A 176 8.05 4.35 -7.76
CA LEU A 176 8.04 3.63 -9.03
C LEU A 176 8.47 4.57 -10.16
N THR A 177 9.68 5.13 -10.06
CA THR A 177 10.29 5.91 -11.15
C THR A 177 10.72 4.99 -12.29
N ASP A 178 11.22 5.57 -13.39
CA ASP A 178 11.84 4.76 -14.43
C ASP A 178 12.99 3.92 -13.83
N PRO A 179 12.93 2.58 -13.92
CA PRO A 179 13.91 1.72 -13.27
C PRO A 179 15.26 1.71 -14.01
N ASP A 180 15.28 2.13 -15.27
CA ASP A 180 16.45 2.09 -16.15
C ASP A 180 17.06 3.50 -16.34
N THR A 181 16.36 4.53 -15.84
CA THR A 181 16.84 5.92 -15.83
C THR A 181 16.90 6.42 -14.38
N PRO A 182 18.08 6.40 -13.72
CA PRO A 182 18.19 6.90 -12.36
C PRO A 182 17.75 8.37 -12.31
N GLY A 183 16.76 8.67 -11.46
CA GLY A 183 16.26 10.02 -11.26
C GLY A 183 17.44 10.95 -10.92
N LYS A 184 17.61 12.02 -11.71
CA LYS A 184 18.58 13.05 -11.37
C LYS A 184 18.09 13.77 -10.11
N PRO A 185 18.97 14.05 -9.12
CA PRO A 185 18.61 15.00 -8.08
C PRO A 185 18.26 16.32 -8.78
N GLY A 186 17.04 16.80 -8.53
CA GLY A 186 16.59 18.13 -8.92
C GLY A 186 17.15 19.20 -8.00
#